data_AF-A0A7S1BWZ5-F1
#
_entry.id   AF-A0A7S1BWZ5-F1
#
_cell.length_a   1.000
_cell.length_b   1.000
_cell.length_c   1.000
_cell.angle_alpha   90.00
_cell.angle_beta   90.00
_cell.angle_gamma   90.00
#
_symmetry.space_group_name_H-M   'P 1'
#
loop_
_entity.id
_entity.type
_entity.pdbx_description
1 polymer ?
#
loop_
_entity_poly.entity_id
_entity_poly.type
_entity_poly.pdbx_seq_one_letter_code
_entity_poly.pdbx_strand_id
1 'polypeptide(L)'
;YKNKEICFASNEDTVTIIDVTNKDNPKQITRFQYQKAKYTHQGWLTEDHEYFIFDDELDEEKRGHLTKTYVLDVRNLSQPELVGIHSGRTKAIDHNLYVRDNAVFQANYRAGLNVLLIRDISRAEFDEIAYFDVYPSDNDGNFNGAWSNYPFFPSGMIVVSGIEQGLFVLKVTAKITSRPTMTPTQTLRPTRTASPTVFSLWELTEGGRSDCEITDNESCVTDGPGDYGSSEKCIYTAKKNMILEVDGIFVTEKSYADPYDYIEIRNEKYYTSNDGSNNFPKNLSLEKGETLTWSSDSVRVAEGYKICGRLQTDAPVETPSISPAPTASPMVTLVPTTRPTRTSSPTATSFWELTTGGGTNCEITNEGSCVTDGPGEYGNSEMCVYTALRDLILEVDGVFTTEASNGNDPYDYIEIRNE
;
A
#
# COMPACT_ATOMS: atom_id res chain seq x y z
N TYR A 1 -29.54 -2.40 -3.32
CA TYR A 1 -28.52 -3.37 -3.77
C TYR A 1 -28.10 -4.18 -2.55
N LYS A 2 -28.39 -5.49 -2.48
CA LYS A 2 -28.04 -6.36 -1.32
C LYS A 2 -27.07 -7.44 -1.79
N ASN A 3 -26.11 -7.83 -0.94
CA ASN A 3 -25.09 -8.84 -1.25
C ASN A 3 -24.24 -8.48 -2.49
N LYS A 4 -23.85 -7.20 -2.60
CA LYS A 4 -23.03 -6.65 -3.68
C LYS A 4 -21.83 -5.94 -3.08
N GLU A 5 -20.70 -5.99 -3.77
CA GLU A 5 -19.54 -5.17 -3.46
C GLU A 5 -19.72 -3.83 -4.18
N ILE A 6 -19.89 -2.75 -3.42
CA ILE A 6 -20.16 -1.41 -3.94
C ILE A 6 -18.98 -0.51 -3.61
N CYS A 7 -18.40 0.11 -4.63
CA CYS A 7 -17.38 1.14 -4.47
C CYS A 7 -18.04 2.53 -4.50
N PHE A 8 -17.73 3.34 -3.49
CA PHE A 8 -18.02 4.77 -3.45
C PHE A 8 -16.71 5.51 -3.75
N ALA A 9 -16.66 6.16 -4.89
CA ALA A 9 -15.50 6.93 -5.34
C ALA A 9 -15.79 8.42 -5.22
N SER A 10 -15.08 9.10 -4.34
CA SER A 10 -14.94 10.55 -4.35
C SER A 10 -14.04 10.93 -5.53
N ASN A 11 -14.65 11.37 -6.62
CA ASN A 11 -14.03 11.48 -7.94
C ASN A 11 -13.85 12.96 -8.33
N GLU A 12 -13.25 13.75 -7.43
CA GLU A 12 -12.87 15.17 -7.59
C GLU A 12 -14.03 16.17 -7.82
N ASP A 13 -14.98 15.87 -8.69
CA ASP A 13 -16.14 16.72 -9.00
C ASP A 13 -17.48 16.04 -8.66
N THR A 14 -17.41 14.77 -8.26
CA THR A 14 -18.57 13.89 -8.11
C THR A 14 -18.37 12.81 -7.06
N VAL A 15 -19.48 12.27 -6.56
CA VAL A 15 -19.52 10.98 -5.88
C VAL A 15 -20.00 9.93 -6.87
N THR A 16 -19.13 9.01 -7.26
CA THR A 16 -19.45 7.94 -8.21
C THR A 16 -19.66 6.62 -7.48
N ILE A 17 -20.80 5.96 -7.73
CA ILE A 17 -21.17 4.70 -7.11
C ILE A 17 -21.08 3.60 -8.17
N ILE A 18 -20.31 2.55 -7.88
CA ILE A 18 -19.95 1.48 -8.83
C ILE A 18 -20.23 0.12 -8.20
N ASP A 19 -20.95 -0.76 -8.92
CA ASP A 19 -21.03 -2.18 -8.57
C ASP A 19 -19.73 -2.85 -9.05
N VAL A 20 -18.88 -3.25 -8.10
CA VAL A 20 -17.60 -3.94 -8.33
C VAL A 20 -17.66 -5.42 -7.99
N THR A 21 -18.87 -5.98 -7.82
CA THR A 21 -19.06 -7.42 -7.50
C THR A 21 -18.41 -8.33 -8.54
N ASN A 22 -18.40 -7.92 -9.80
CA ASN A 22 -17.57 -8.55 -10.83
C ASN A 22 -16.35 -7.66 -11.08
N LYS A 23 -15.20 -8.08 -10.58
CA LYS A 23 -13.94 -7.33 -10.66
C LYS A 23 -13.45 -7.15 -12.10
N ASP A 24 -13.79 -8.08 -12.99
CA ASP A 24 -13.45 -8.02 -14.42
C ASP A 24 -14.41 -7.10 -15.21
N ASN A 25 -15.53 -6.70 -14.60
CA ASN A 25 -16.52 -5.85 -15.25
C ASN A 25 -17.24 -4.94 -14.24
N PRO A 26 -16.54 -3.92 -13.70
CA PRO A 26 -17.16 -2.90 -12.86
C PRO A 26 -18.26 -2.16 -13.61
N LYS A 27 -19.40 -1.95 -12.94
CA LYS A 27 -20.54 -1.24 -13.53
C LYS A 27 -20.88 -0.02 -12.72
N GLN A 28 -20.68 1.16 -13.31
CA GLN A 28 -21.16 2.40 -12.72
C GLN A 28 -22.69 2.32 -12.54
N ILE A 29 -23.14 2.54 -11.31
CA ILE A 29 -24.56 2.65 -10.97
C ILE A 29 -24.99 4.10 -11.20
N THR A 30 -24.29 5.04 -10.58
CA THR A 30 -24.59 6.48 -10.67
C THR A 30 -23.33 7.32 -10.51
N ARG A 31 -23.34 8.50 -11.14
CA ARG A 31 -22.38 9.57 -10.95
C ARG A 31 -23.12 10.80 -10.43
N PHE A 32 -23.05 11.03 -9.12
CA PHE A 32 -23.76 12.11 -8.44
C PHE A 32 -22.97 13.42 -8.50
N GLN A 33 -23.61 14.47 -8.99
CA GLN A 33 -23.07 15.82 -9.06
C GLN A 33 -23.77 16.72 -8.04
N TYR A 34 -23.00 17.64 -7.44
CA TYR A 34 -23.51 18.68 -6.55
C TYR A 34 -22.95 20.04 -6.95
N GLN A 35 -23.57 21.11 -6.43
CA GLN A 35 -23.22 22.46 -6.84
C GLN A 35 -21.89 22.91 -6.23
N LYS A 36 -21.10 23.62 -7.04
CA LYS A 36 -19.83 24.26 -6.63
C LYS A 36 -18.72 23.31 -6.20
N ALA A 37 -18.80 22.04 -6.61
CA ALA A 37 -17.75 21.05 -6.41
C ALA A 37 -16.37 21.63 -6.77
N LYS A 38 -15.37 21.40 -5.91
CA LYS A 38 -13.98 21.78 -6.18
C LYS A 38 -13.05 20.57 -6.23
N TYR A 39 -13.06 19.80 -5.17
CA TYR A 39 -12.28 18.58 -5.00
C TYR A 39 -12.99 17.65 -4.00
N THR A 40 -14.01 16.94 -4.49
CA THR A 40 -14.62 15.80 -3.78
C THR A 40 -13.54 14.77 -3.49
N HIS A 41 -12.99 14.82 -2.28
CA HIS A 41 -11.75 14.14 -1.96
C HIS A 41 -11.98 12.80 -1.27
N GLN A 42 -12.72 12.80 -0.16
CA GLN A 42 -12.89 11.61 0.66
C GLN A 42 -14.28 11.59 1.30
N GLY A 43 -14.75 10.38 1.63
CA GLY A 43 -15.96 10.21 2.41
C GLY A 43 -16.09 8.81 2.99
N TRP A 44 -17.08 8.64 3.86
CA TRP A 44 -17.34 7.41 4.60
C TRP A 44 -18.84 7.17 4.78
N LEU A 45 -19.24 5.90 4.76
CA LEU A 45 -20.63 5.50 4.99
C LEU A 45 -20.97 5.52 6.49
N THR A 46 -22.23 5.79 6.82
CA THR A 46 -22.78 5.48 8.14
C THR A 46 -22.76 3.97 8.40
N GLU A 47 -22.75 3.54 9.66
CA GLU A 47 -22.69 2.12 10.05
C GLU A 47 -23.83 1.25 9.47
N ASP A 48 -24.97 1.86 9.14
CA ASP A 48 -26.11 1.22 8.50
C ASP A 48 -26.09 1.30 6.95
N HIS A 49 -25.06 1.94 6.40
CA HIS A 49 -24.85 2.21 4.98
C HIS A 49 -25.99 2.98 4.29
N GLU A 50 -26.80 3.73 5.05
CA GLU A 50 -27.90 4.51 4.49
C GLU A 50 -27.44 5.88 3.96
N TYR A 51 -26.37 6.45 4.53
CA TYR A 51 -25.87 7.77 4.17
C TYR A 51 -24.36 7.72 3.92
N PHE A 52 -23.90 8.50 2.94
CA PHE A 52 -22.50 8.74 2.65
C PHE A 52 -22.16 10.18 3.06
N ILE A 53 -21.20 10.32 3.97
CA ILE A 53 -20.73 11.62 4.47
C ILE A 53 -19.40 11.91 3.76
N PHE A 54 -19.23 13.10 3.21
CA PHE A 54 -18.05 13.42 2.41
C PHE A 54 -17.71 14.91 2.44
N ASP A 55 -16.49 15.20 2.00
CA ASP A 55 -15.84 16.50 2.08
C ASP A 55 -15.46 17.02 0.67
N ASP A 56 -15.19 18.32 0.56
CA ASP A 56 -14.83 19.03 -0.66
C ASP A 56 -13.62 19.96 -0.41
N GLU A 57 -12.44 19.36 -0.35
CA GLU A 57 -11.22 19.89 0.29
C GLU A 57 -10.76 21.26 -0.23
N LEU A 58 -11.08 21.60 -1.47
CA LEU A 58 -10.65 22.86 -2.07
C LEU A 58 -11.75 23.93 -2.06
N ASP A 59 -12.87 23.68 -1.38
CA ASP A 59 -14.02 24.56 -1.41
C ASP A 59 -13.89 25.76 -0.46
N GLU A 60 -13.14 25.64 0.63
CA GLU A 60 -12.81 26.70 1.60
C GLU A 60 -11.74 27.69 1.11
N GLU A 61 -10.87 27.27 0.17
CA GLU A 61 -9.73 28.08 -0.24
C GLU A 61 -10.19 29.46 -0.76
N LYS A 62 -9.83 30.52 -0.04
CA LYS A 62 -10.15 31.94 -0.37
C LYS A 62 -11.65 32.24 -0.47
N ARG A 63 -12.54 31.42 0.11
CA ARG A 63 -14.01 31.61 0.03
C ARG A 63 -14.66 32.14 1.29
N GLY A 64 -13.96 32.11 2.42
CA GLY A 64 -14.35 32.78 3.66
C GLY A 64 -15.59 32.21 4.37
N HIS A 65 -16.14 31.08 3.90
CA HIS A 65 -17.13 30.31 4.66
C HIS A 65 -16.43 29.36 5.63
N LEU A 66 -17.24 28.74 6.48
CA LEU A 66 -16.77 27.70 7.40
C LEU A 66 -16.60 26.38 6.65
N THR A 67 -15.81 25.48 7.23
CA THR A 67 -15.62 24.09 6.80
C THR A 67 -16.97 23.42 6.52
N LYS A 68 -17.10 22.71 5.39
CA LYS A 68 -18.34 22.00 5.06
C LYS A 68 -18.21 20.49 5.25
N THR A 69 -19.36 19.84 5.45
CA THR A 69 -19.46 18.39 5.42
C THR A 69 -20.79 18.03 4.79
N TYR A 70 -20.74 17.29 3.70
CA TYR A 70 -21.88 16.96 2.87
C TYR A 70 -22.47 15.62 3.27
N VAL A 71 -23.80 15.50 3.21
CA VAL A 71 -24.51 14.25 3.52
C VAL A 71 -25.35 13.84 2.32
N LEU A 72 -25.04 12.67 1.76
CA LEU A 72 -25.74 12.05 0.65
C LEU A 72 -26.58 10.87 1.16
N ASP A 73 -27.88 10.87 0.89
CA ASP A 73 -28.74 9.69 1.07
C ASP A 73 -28.46 8.71 -0.06
N VAL A 74 -28.04 7.50 0.30
CA VAL A 74 -27.63 6.45 -0.63
C VAL A 74 -28.48 5.18 -0.47
N ARG A 75 -29.63 5.26 0.20
CA ARG A 75 -30.58 4.13 0.31
C ARG A 75 -31.05 3.66 -1.07
N ASN A 76 -31.11 4.58 -2.04
CA ASN A 76 -31.27 4.29 -3.45
C ASN A 76 -29.99 4.64 -4.23
N LEU A 77 -29.09 3.68 -4.43
CA LEU A 77 -27.81 3.90 -5.11
C LEU A 77 -27.93 4.44 -6.55
N SER A 78 -29.04 4.18 -7.26
CA SER A 78 -29.23 4.71 -8.62
C SER A 78 -29.70 6.16 -8.64
N GLN A 79 -30.23 6.66 -7.52
CA GLN A 79 -30.73 8.03 -7.36
C GLN A 79 -30.37 8.54 -5.96
N PRO A 80 -29.08 8.76 -5.68
CA PRO A 80 -28.67 9.35 -4.42
C PRO A 80 -29.11 10.81 -4.34
N GLU A 81 -29.44 11.29 -3.15
CA GLU A 81 -29.99 12.62 -2.92
C GLU A 81 -29.16 13.38 -1.88
N LEU A 82 -28.72 14.60 -2.20
CA LEU A 82 -28.02 15.44 -1.22
C LEU A 82 -29.03 15.90 -0.16
N VAL A 83 -28.83 15.42 1.06
CA VAL A 83 -29.68 15.72 2.21
C VAL A 83 -29.43 17.13 2.70
N GLY A 84 -28.16 17.50 2.80
CA GLY A 84 -27.77 18.78 3.38
C GLY A 84 -26.26 18.90 3.54
N ILE A 85 -25.88 20.04 4.11
CA ILE A 85 -24.50 20.43 4.34
C ILE A 85 -24.40 20.93 5.77
N HIS A 86 -23.52 20.33 6.55
CA HIS A 86 -23.13 20.83 7.86
C HIS A 86 -22.05 21.90 7.71
N SER A 87 -22.09 22.94 8.53
CA SER A 87 -21.03 23.95 8.63
C SER A 87 -20.32 23.79 9.97
N GLY A 88 -19.01 23.55 9.91
CA GLY A 88 -18.15 23.37 11.07
C GLY A 88 -17.85 24.67 11.83
N ARG A 89 -16.95 24.58 12.80
CA ARG A 89 -16.59 25.70 13.70
C ARG A 89 -15.63 26.73 13.09
N THR A 90 -14.78 26.32 12.16
CA THR A 90 -13.64 27.12 11.68
C THR A 90 -13.68 27.29 10.16
N LYS A 91 -12.68 27.99 9.60
CA LYS A 91 -12.50 28.16 8.14
C LYS A 91 -11.40 27.24 7.58
N ALA A 92 -10.96 26.26 8.37
CA ALA A 92 -9.95 25.32 7.93
C ALA A 92 -10.53 24.44 6.82
N ILE A 93 -9.64 23.95 5.97
CA ILE A 93 -10.01 23.02 4.89
C ILE A 93 -10.57 21.73 5.51
N ASP A 94 -11.72 21.26 5.01
CA ASP A 94 -12.21 19.91 5.31
C ASP A 94 -11.32 18.85 4.66
N HIS A 95 -11.20 17.69 5.31
CA HIS A 95 -10.34 16.62 4.83
C HIS A 95 -10.72 15.32 5.54
N ASN A 96 -9.93 14.26 5.33
CA ASN A 96 -10.16 12.89 5.81
C ASN A 96 -11.09 12.72 7.02
N LEU A 97 -12.29 12.22 6.75
CA LEU A 97 -13.30 11.87 7.74
C LEU A 97 -13.61 10.37 7.80
N TYR A 98 -13.99 9.92 9.00
CA TYR A 98 -14.40 8.55 9.23
C TYR A 98 -15.60 8.50 10.16
N VAL A 99 -16.58 7.65 9.84
CA VAL A 99 -17.70 7.36 10.74
C VAL A 99 -17.35 6.15 11.59
N ARG A 100 -17.53 6.28 12.90
CA ARG A 100 -17.54 5.15 13.84
C ARG A 100 -18.67 5.35 14.85
N ASP A 101 -19.48 4.32 15.03
CA ASP A 101 -20.68 4.36 15.89
C ASP A 101 -21.66 5.47 15.42
N ASN A 102 -21.85 6.52 16.21
CA ASN A 102 -22.71 7.67 15.86
C ASN A 102 -21.92 8.98 15.80
N ALA A 103 -20.61 8.90 15.53
CA ALA A 103 -19.74 10.05 15.44
C ALA A 103 -18.93 10.05 14.14
N VAL A 104 -18.65 11.26 13.65
CA VAL A 104 -17.76 11.54 12.52
C VAL A 104 -16.47 12.15 13.07
N PHE A 105 -15.34 11.56 12.72
CA PHE A 105 -14.01 12.00 13.13
C PHE A 105 -13.31 12.61 11.92
N GLN A 106 -13.02 13.91 11.98
CA GLN A 106 -12.53 14.68 10.83
C GLN A 106 -11.14 15.26 11.14
N ALA A 107 -10.18 15.03 10.25
CA ALA A 107 -8.84 15.61 10.34
C ALA A 107 -8.76 16.86 9.46
N ASN A 108 -9.34 17.97 9.91
CA ASN A 108 -9.50 19.19 9.10
C ASN A 108 -8.27 20.09 9.18
N TYR A 109 -7.13 19.65 8.64
CA TYR A 109 -5.87 20.39 8.56
C TYR A 109 -5.60 21.27 9.79
N ARG A 110 -5.70 22.61 9.64
CA ARG A 110 -5.37 23.58 10.67
C ARG A 110 -6.35 23.61 11.85
N ALA A 111 -7.52 23.01 11.72
CA ALA A 111 -8.45 22.81 12.84
C ALA A 111 -8.22 21.50 13.60
N GLY A 112 -7.25 20.69 13.17
CA GLY A 112 -6.90 19.43 13.81
C GLY A 112 -8.01 18.38 13.74
N LEU A 113 -8.09 17.54 14.78
CA LEU A 113 -9.16 16.56 14.91
C LEU A 113 -10.43 17.27 15.39
N ASN A 114 -11.54 17.10 14.68
CA ASN A 114 -12.87 17.54 15.08
C ASN A 114 -13.80 16.33 15.14
N VAL A 115 -14.61 16.22 16.19
CA VAL A 115 -15.50 15.07 16.43
C VAL A 115 -16.93 15.54 16.48
N LEU A 116 -17.71 15.13 15.48
CA LEU A 116 -19.11 15.49 15.32
C LEU A 116 -20.00 14.32 15.75
N LEU A 117 -20.92 14.55 16.69
CA LEU A 117 -21.99 13.61 17.02
C LEU A 117 -23.14 13.79 16.05
N ILE A 118 -23.60 12.69 15.45
CA ILE A 118 -24.73 12.69 14.53
C ILE A 118 -26.04 12.86 15.33
N ARG A 119 -26.72 14.00 15.18
CA ARG A 119 -28.01 14.27 15.83
C ARG A 119 -29.18 13.81 14.98
N ASP A 120 -29.18 14.24 13.72
CA ASP A 120 -30.13 13.79 12.71
C ASP A 120 -29.46 13.81 11.32
N ILE A 121 -28.98 12.64 10.88
CA ILE A 121 -28.33 12.50 9.58
C ILE A 121 -29.27 12.79 8.41
N SER A 122 -30.58 12.58 8.57
CA SER A 122 -31.58 12.85 7.52
C SER A 122 -31.82 14.34 7.28
N ARG A 123 -31.16 15.19 8.07
CA ARG A 123 -31.16 16.64 7.96
C ARG A 123 -29.75 17.25 7.98
N ALA A 124 -28.71 16.42 7.92
CA ALA A 124 -27.31 16.83 8.10
C ALA A 124 -27.06 17.64 9.39
N GLU A 125 -27.73 17.27 10.49
CA GLU A 125 -27.59 17.93 11.79
C GLU A 125 -26.59 17.18 12.67
N PHE A 126 -25.54 17.89 13.10
CA PHE A 126 -24.45 17.38 13.91
C PHE A 126 -24.13 18.35 15.06
N ASP A 127 -23.65 17.80 16.19
CA ASP A 127 -23.08 18.58 17.30
C ASP A 127 -21.57 18.33 17.38
N GLU A 128 -20.74 19.39 17.40
CA GLU A 128 -19.32 19.24 17.73
C GLU A 128 -19.19 18.90 19.23
N ILE A 129 -18.69 17.71 19.54
CA ILE A 129 -18.60 17.20 20.93
C ILE A 129 -17.17 17.19 21.47
N ALA A 130 -16.17 17.24 20.60
CA ALA A 130 -14.76 17.34 20.96
C ALA A 130 -13.94 17.86 19.78
N TYR A 131 -12.80 18.47 20.10
CA TYR A 131 -11.75 18.76 19.12
C TYR A 131 -10.38 18.64 19.78
N PHE A 132 -9.34 18.44 18.97
CA PHE A 132 -7.94 18.50 19.37
C PHE A 132 -7.13 19.19 18.27
N ASP A 133 -6.70 20.40 18.58
CA ASP A 133 -6.01 21.27 17.62
C ASP A 133 -4.51 20.96 17.63
N VAL A 134 -4.01 20.42 16.51
CA VAL A 134 -2.58 20.16 16.30
C VAL A 134 -1.85 21.37 15.70
N TYR A 135 -2.58 22.40 15.26
CA TYR A 135 -2.05 23.63 14.69
C TYR A 135 -2.66 24.89 15.36
N PRO A 136 -2.40 25.16 16.66
CA PRO A 136 -3.13 26.19 17.40
C PRO A 136 -2.89 27.63 16.96
N SER A 137 -1.90 27.87 16.10
CA SER A 137 -1.51 29.22 15.66
C SER A 137 -2.52 29.87 14.74
N ASP A 138 -3.30 29.10 13.98
CA ASP A 138 -4.24 29.62 12.99
C ASP A 138 -5.25 28.55 12.53
N ASN A 139 -6.39 28.97 11.98
CA ASN A 139 -7.44 28.11 11.44
C ASN A 139 -7.89 28.55 10.02
N ASP A 140 -7.07 29.30 9.27
CA ASP A 140 -7.39 29.64 7.89
C ASP A 140 -7.29 28.41 6.96
N GLY A 141 -7.95 28.48 5.80
CA GLY A 141 -7.97 27.41 4.81
C GLY A 141 -6.61 27.20 4.14
N ASN A 142 -5.77 26.35 4.75
CA ASN A 142 -4.44 25.94 4.31
C ASN A 142 -4.14 24.51 4.77
N PHE A 143 -3.20 23.86 4.11
CA PHE A 143 -2.91 22.43 4.25
C PHE A 143 -2.00 22.03 5.41
N ASN A 144 -1.75 22.90 6.40
CA ASN A 144 -0.91 22.53 7.56
C ASN A 144 -1.75 21.87 8.66
N GLY A 145 -1.16 21.05 9.50
CA GLY A 145 -1.85 20.42 10.64
C GLY A 145 -2.26 18.97 10.37
N ALA A 146 -3.47 18.58 10.77
CA ALA A 146 -3.90 17.18 10.74
C ALA A 146 -4.11 16.68 9.30
N TRP A 147 -3.39 15.63 8.92
CA TRP A 147 -3.54 14.94 7.64
C TRP A 147 -4.62 13.88 7.69
N SER A 148 -4.63 13.05 8.73
CA SER A 148 -5.61 11.98 8.86
C SER A 148 -5.81 11.56 10.32
N ASN A 149 -6.80 10.70 10.54
CA ASN A 149 -7.07 10.09 11.82
C ASN A 149 -7.49 8.62 11.66
N TYR A 150 -7.31 7.81 12.70
CA TYR A 150 -7.75 6.42 12.74
C TYR A 150 -8.55 6.18 14.02
N PRO A 151 -9.89 6.16 13.95
CA PRO A 151 -10.72 6.04 15.13
C PRO A 151 -11.12 4.60 15.43
N PHE A 152 -10.57 3.56 14.81
CA PHE A 152 -11.14 2.19 14.85
C PHE A 152 -10.50 1.22 15.86
N PHE A 153 -9.55 1.66 16.69
CA PHE A 153 -8.97 0.76 17.69
C PHE A 153 -10.02 0.24 18.70
N PRO A 154 -10.05 -1.06 19.03
CA PRO A 154 -10.98 -1.62 20.02
C PRO A 154 -10.89 -0.96 21.40
N SER A 155 -9.73 -0.39 21.75
CA SER A 155 -9.49 0.36 22.98
C SER A 155 -10.25 1.69 23.06
N GLY A 156 -10.82 2.16 21.95
CA GLY A 156 -11.41 3.50 21.82
C GLY A 156 -10.38 4.62 21.73
N MET A 157 -9.10 4.27 21.53
CA MET A 157 -8.05 5.25 21.21
C MET A 157 -8.17 5.68 19.75
N ILE A 158 -7.84 6.93 19.49
CA ILE A 158 -7.80 7.53 18.16
C ILE A 158 -6.36 7.94 17.91
N VAL A 159 -5.84 7.60 16.74
CA VAL A 159 -4.53 8.09 16.31
C VAL A 159 -4.75 9.22 15.31
N VAL A 160 -4.00 10.30 15.43
CA VAL A 160 -4.04 11.45 14.51
C VAL A 160 -2.64 11.68 13.97
N SER A 161 -2.51 11.80 12.65
CA SER A 161 -1.27 12.21 12.00
C SER A 161 -1.34 13.69 11.66
N GLY A 162 -0.40 14.48 12.17
CA GLY A 162 -0.13 15.83 11.72
C GLY A 162 1.03 15.85 10.74
N ILE A 163 0.95 16.68 9.70
CA ILE A 163 1.99 16.80 8.67
C ILE A 163 3.30 17.25 9.31
N GLU A 164 3.25 18.29 10.15
CA GLU A 164 4.45 18.83 10.79
C GLU A 164 4.63 18.34 12.22
N GLN A 165 3.56 17.88 12.86
CA GLN A 165 3.55 17.58 14.30
C GLN A 165 3.76 16.09 14.62
N GLY A 166 3.70 15.22 13.61
CA GLY A 166 3.85 13.77 13.79
C GLY A 166 2.59 13.11 14.36
N LEU A 167 2.77 12.18 15.30
CA LEU A 167 1.72 11.28 15.76
C LEU A 167 1.12 11.72 17.11
N PHE A 168 -0.20 11.74 17.21
CA PHE A 168 -0.92 11.88 18.48
C PHE A 168 -1.81 10.67 18.75
N VAL A 169 -1.88 10.27 20.01
CA VAL A 169 -2.76 9.20 20.48
C VAL A 169 -3.75 9.78 21.49
N LEU A 170 -5.02 9.84 21.10
CA LEU A 170 -6.07 10.58 21.79
C LEU A 170 -7.17 9.63 22.28
N LYS A 171 -7.94 10.11 23.26
CA LYS A 171 -9.17 9.44 23.71
C LYS A 171 -10.26 10.47 23.91
N VAL A 172 -11.39 10.29 23.24
CA VAL A 172 -12.56 11.16 23.43
C VAL A 172 -13.22 10.84 24.77
N THR A 173 -13.40 11.86 25.59
CA THR A 173 -14.06 11.77 26.90
C THR A 173 -15.56 12.10 26.82
N ALA A 174 -15.98 12.79 25.75
CA ALA A 174 -17.38 13.05 25.48
C ALA A 174 -18.15 11.74 25.22
N LYS A 175 -19.43 11.72 25.60
CA LYS A 175 -20.28 10.54 25.41
C LYS A 175 -20.67 10.42 23.94
N ILE A 176 -20.15 9.40 23.26
CA ILE A 176 -20.63 8.96 21.95
C ILE A 176 -21.67 7.87 22.21
N THR A 177 -22.93 8.14 21.89
CA THR A 177 -24.00 7.13 21.96
C THR A 177 -23.91 6.26 20.72
N SER A 178 -23.90 4.94 20.83
CA SER A 178 -24.11 4.09 19.65
C SER A 178 -25.49 4.39 19.06
N ARG A 179 -25.58 4.62 17.73
CA ARG A 179 -26.89 4.67 17.07
C ARG A 179 -27.57 3.32 17.33
N PRO A 180 -28.88 3.25 17.65
CA PRO A 180 -29.57 1.99 17.70
C PRO A 180 -29.60 1.42 16.29
N THR A 181 -28.58 0.63 15.93
CA THR A 181 -28.56 -0.16 14.71
C THR A 181 -29.79 -1.04 14.78
N MET A 182 -30.77 -0.83 13.90
CA MET A 182 -31.74 -1.87 13.62
C MET A 182 -30.92 -3.12 13.32
N THR A 183 -31.10 -4.16 14.13
CA THR A 183 -30.36 -5.41 14.02
C THR A 183 -30.19 -5.73 12.54
N PRO A 184 -28.96 -5.84 12.02
CA PRO A 184 -28.76 -6.11 10.61
C PRO A 184 -29.65 -7.29 10.25
N THR A 185 -30.54 -7.12 9.28
CA THR A 185 -31.10 -8.29 8.60
C THR A 185 -29.86 -9.10 8.23
N GLN A 186 -29.75 -10.32 8.74
CA GLN A 186 -28.64 -11.22 8.41
C GLN A 186 -28.52 -11.29 6.90
N THR A 187 -27.71 -10.41 6.31
CA THR A 187 -26.80 -10.77 5.24
C THR A 187 -26.23 -12.07 5.72
N LEU A 188 -26.46 -13.16 4.97
CA LEU A 188 -25.88 -14.47 5.27
C LEU A 188 -24.49 -14.18 5.80
N ARG A 189 -24.29 -14.42 7.10
CA ARG A 189 -23.02 -14.16 7.74
C ARG A 189 -22.04 -14.86 6.82
N PRO A 190 -21.10 -14.17 6.13
CA PRO A 190 -20.00 -14.91 5.54
C PRO A 190 -19.48 -15.73 6.71
N THR A 191 -19.63 -17.06 6.59
CA THR A 191 -19.32 -18.04 7.63
C THR A 191 -18.09 -17.52 8.32
N ARG A 192 -18.16 -17.10 9.60
CA ARG A 192 -17.10 -16.32 10.27
C ARG A 192 -15.76 -16.79 9.75
N THR A 193 -15.25 -16.14 8.71
CA THR A 193 -13.90 -16.36 8.30
C THR A 193 -13.19 -15.78 9.50
N ALA A 194 -12.37 -16.60 10.15
CA ALA A 194 -11.46 -16.06 11.16
C ALA A 194 -10.93 -14.73 10.61
N SER A 195 -10.80 -13.70 11.46
CA SER A 195 -10.06 -12.46 11.14
C SER A 195 -8.98 -12.83 10.14
N PRO A 196 -8.93 -12.17 8.94
CA PRO A 196 -8.22 -12.69 7.78
C PRO A 196 -6.98 -13.35 8.29
N THR A 197 -6.94 -14.69 8.22
CA THR A 197 -5.85 -15.44 8.86
C THR A 197 -4.62 -14.72 8.37
N VAL A 198 -3.92 -14.04 9.28
CA VAL A 198 -2.69 -13.32 8.98
C VAL A 198 -1.92 -14.28 8.10
N PHE A 199 -1.34 -13.82 6.99
CA PHE A 199 -0.68 -14.70 6.04
C PHE A 199 0.62 -15.20 6.71
N SER A 200 0.41 -16.02 7.72
CA SER A 200 1.29 -16.37 8.81
C SER A 200 2.10 -17.51 8.27
N LEU A 201 3.23 -17.16 7.70
CA LEU A 201 4.19 -18.12 7.19
C LEU A 201 5.10 -18.56 8.33
N TRP A 202 5.33 -17.71 9.33
CA TRP A 202 6.31 -17.98 10.38
C TRP A 202 5.70 -18.03 11.78
N GLU A 203 6.30 -18.85 12.63
CA GLU A 203 6.10 -18.88 14.07
C GLU A 203 7.45 -18.78 14.76
N LEU A 204 7.66 -17.76 15.61
CA LEU A 204 8.87 -17.67 16.44
C LEU A 204 8.76 -18.70 17.57
N THR A 205 9.59 -19.73 17.50
CA THR A 205 9.60 -20.86 18.44
C THR A 205 10.62 -20.73 19.57
N GLU A 206 11.73 -20.03 19.34
CA GLU A 206 12.76 -19.73 20.35
C GLU A 206 13.41 -18.38 20.00
N GLY A 207 13.71 -17.55 21.01
CA GLY A 207 14.31 -16.21 20.83
C GLY A 207 13.55 -15.12 21.59
N GLY A 208 14.27 -14.06 21.99
CA GLY A 208 13.68 -12.89 22.63
C GLY A 208 13.03 -11.96 21.61
N ARG A 209 11.86 -11.38 21.91
CA ARG A 209 11.18 -10.43 21.01
C ARG A 209 11.93 -9.09 20.83
N SER A 210 13.03 -8.87 21.55
CA SER A 210 13.90 -7.71 21.35
C SER A 210 14.89 -7.89 20.21
N ASP A 211 15.14 -9.14 19.80
CA ASP A 211 16.26 -9.53 18.93
C ASP A 211 15.78 -10.40 17.74
N CYS A 212 14.47 -10.68 17.69
CA CYS A 212 13.84 -11.57 16.71
C CYS A 212 12.46 -11.00 16.36
N GLU A 213 12.24 -10.62 15.10
CA GLU A 213 11.00 -10.03 14.63
C GLU A 213 10.37 -10.80 13.47
N ILE A 214 9.03 -10.84 13.48
CA ILE A 214 8.22 -11.28 12.35
C ILE A 214 7.53 -10.04 11.78
N THR A 215 7.84 -9.70 10.54
CA THR A 215 7.44 -8.44 9.90
C THR A 215 6.57 -8.69 8.66
N ASP A 216 6.19 -7.62 7.95
CA ASP A 216 5.53 -7.68 6.64
C ASP A 216 4.27 -8.56 6.63
N ASN A 217 3.37 -8.34 7.59
CA ASN A 217 2.15 -9.14 7.76
C ASN A 217 2.40 -10.64 7.98
N GLU A 218 3.48 -10.99 8.69
CA GLU A 218 3.90 -12.36 9.04
C GLU A 218 4.46 -13.21 7.89
N SER A 219 4.91 -12.56 6.81
CA SER A 219 5.62 -13.24 5.71
C SER A 219 7.15 -13.22 5.86
N CYS A 220 7.72 -12.31 6.66
CA CYS A 220 9.18 -12.14 6.77
C CYS A 220 9.68 -12.31 8.21
N VAL A 221 10.93 -12.73 8.33
CA VAL A 221 11.68 -12.89 9.59
C VAL A 221 12.98 -12.10 9.52
N THR A 222 13.35 -11.46 10.63
CA THR A 222 14.55 -10.62 10.74
C THR A 222 15.05 -10.57 12.19
N ASP A 223 16.31 -10.17 12.37
CA ASP A 223 16.89 -9.78 13.66
C ASP A 223 16.41 -8.41 14.17
N GLY A 224 15.74 -7.61 13.32
CA GLY A 224 15.17 -6.32 13.67
C GLY A 224 15.94 -5.16 13.04
N PRO A 225 15.62 -3.90 13.41
CA PRO A 225 16.26 -2.74 12.80
C PRO A 225 17.68 -2.48 13.35
N GLY A 226 18.64 -2.27 12.45
CA GLY A 226 20.01 -1.91 12.78
C GLY A 226 20.98 -3.08 12.63
N ASP A 227 22.09 -3.04 13.35
CA ASP A 227 22.99 -4.19 13.43
C ASP A 227 22.48 -5.18 14.48
N TYR A 228 22.53 -6.49 14.20
CA TYR A 228 22.15 -7.52 15.17
C TYR A 228 23.01 -7.46 16.44
N GLY A 229 22.46 -7.92 17.56
CA GLY A 229 23.16 -8.07 18.83
C GLY A 229 24.09 -9.29 18.91
N SER A 230 24.96 -9.29 19.92
CA SER A 230 25.82 -10.43 20.21
C SER A 230 25.06 -11.56 20.93
N SER A 231 25.36 -12.81 20.57
CA SER A 231 24.80 -14.03 21.18
C SER A 231 23.29 -14.20 21.01
N GLU A 232 22.77 -13.72 19.89
CA GLU A 232 21.38 -13.90 19.51
C GLU A 232 21.10 -15.32 19.03
N LYS A 233 19.87 -15.75 19.27
CA LYS A 233 19.37 -17.01 18.75
C LYS A 233 17.88 -16.89 18.48
N CYS A 234 17.51 -16.96 17.20
CA CYS A 234 16.12 -16.99 16.78
C CYS A 234 15.83 -18.33 16.08
N ILE A 235 14.73 -18.99 16.42
CA ILE A 235 14.26 -20.17 15.70
C ILE A 235 12.85 -19.89 15.20
N TYR A 236 12.69 -19.82 13.88
CA TYR A 236 11.41 -19.65 13.22
C TYR A 236 10.95 -20.95 12.60
N THR A 237 9.70 -21.32 12.82
CA THR A 237 9.07 -22.50 12.23
C THR A 237 8.15 -22.11 11.09
N ALA A 238 8.31 -22.77 9.94
CA ALA A 238 7.45 -22.64 8.78
C ALA A 238 6.04 -23.19 9.06
N LYS A 239 5.01 -22.35 8.96
CA LYS A 239 3.61 -22.74 9.17
C LYS A 239 2.95 -23.33 7.92
N LYS A 240 3.58 -23.14 6.75
CA LYS A 240 3.11 -23.59 5.43
C LYS A 240 4.31 -23.94 4.55
N ASN A 241 4.06 -24.68 3.46
CA ASN A 241 5.07 -24.89 2.43
C ASN A 241 5.36 -23.56 1.73
N MET A 242 6.61 -23.15 1.68
CA MET A 242 7.02 -21.85 1.17
C MET A 242 8.37 -21.92 0.48
N ILE A 243 8.60 -20.91 -0.35
CA ILE A 243 9.89 -20.61 -0.96
C ILE A 243 10.43 -19.36 -0.26
N LEU A 244 11.70 -19.39 0.10
CA LEU A 244 12.41 -18.32 0.77
C LEU A 244 13.12 -17.42 -0.23
N GLU A 245 13.14 -16.14 0.11
CA GLU A 245 13.83 -15.09 -0.62
C GLU A 245 14.43 -14.08 0.37
N VAL A 246 15.63 -13.58 0.05
CA VAL A 246 16.26 -12.51 0.81
C VAL A 246 15.66 -11.18 0.34
N ASP A 247 15.14 -10.40 1.28
CA ASP A 247 14.55 -9.08 1.01
C ASP A 247 15.59 -7.99 1.31
N GLY A 248 16.41 -7.69 0.30
CA GLY A 248 17.46 -6.66 0.34
C GLY A 248 18.69 -7.02 1.18
N ILE A 249 18.50 -7.46 2.43
CA ILE A 249 19.55 -7.55 3.46
C ILE A 249 19.85 -9.00 3.83
N PHE A 250 21.12 -9.40 3.63
CA PHE A 250 21.71 -10.61 4.20
C PHE A 250 23.22 -10.40 4.36
N VAL A 251 23.61 -9.89 5.52
CA VAL A 251 24.98 -9.51 5.88
C VAL A 251 25.29 -10.03 7.28
N THR A 252 25.96 -11.17 7.35
CA THR A 252 26.50 -11.73 8.60
C THR A 252 27.98 -11.36 8.77
N GLU A 253 28.59 -11.70 9.92
CA GLU A 253 30.03 -11.57 10.06
C GLU A 253 30.75 -12.37 8.96
N LYS A 254 31.68 -11.69 8.28
CA LYS A 254 32.49 -12.24 7.19
C LYS A 254 33.32 -13.42 7.66
N SER A 255 33.09 -14.60 7.08
CA SER A 255 33.87 -15.82 7.35
C SER A 255 34.43 -16.47 6.08
N TYR A 256 35.42 -17.36 6.25
CA TYR A 256 36.09 -18.07 5.15
C TYR A 256 35.59 -19.50 4.94
N ALA A 257 35.23 -20.24 5.99
CA ALA A 257 34.83 -21.65 5.88
C ALA A 257 34.08 -22.24 7.10
N ASP A 258 33.93 -21.48 8.19
CA ASP A 258 33.07 -21.85 9.33
C ASP A 258 32.53 -20.54 9.92
N PRO A 259 31.27 -20.18 9.68
CA PRO A 259 30.75 -18.89 10.09
C PRO A 259 30.50 -18.86 11.59
N TYR A 260 30.85 -17.73 12.20
CA TYR A 260 30.51 -17.40 13.58
C TYR A 260 29.03 -17.00 13.66
N ASP A 261 28.59 -16.18 12.71
CA ASP A 261 27.20 -15.73 12.56
C ASP A 261 26.57 -16.32 11.30
N TYR A 262 25.43 -17.01 11.45
CA TYR A 262 24.82 -17.72 10.34
C TYR A 262 23.33 -17.99 10.53
N ILE A 263 22.67 -18.21 9.40
CA ILE A 263 21.37 -18.87 9.35
C ILE A 263 21.58 -20.35 9.05
N GLU A 264 20.90 -21.23 9.77
CA GLU A 264 20.95 -22.68 9.57
C GLU A 264 19.57 -23.21 9.17
N ILE A 265 19.53 -23.96 8.07
CA ILE A 265 18.35 -24.71 7.60
C ILE A 265 18.82 -26.10 7.18
N ARG A 266 18.17 -27.16 7.69
CA ARG A 266 18.51 -28.57 7.38
C ARG A 266 20.00 -28.93 7.58
N ASN A 267 20.64 -28.34 8.60
CA ASN A 267 22.07 -28.46 8.91
C ASN A 267 23.03 -27.82 7.89
N GLU A 268 22.51 -27.00 6.97
CA GLU A 268 23.32 -26.19 6.07
C GLU A 268 23.38 -24.76 6.62
N LYS A 269 24.60 -24.20 6.71
CA LYS A 269 24.83 -22.84 7.21
C LYS A 269 24.94 -21.83 6.07
N TYR A 270 24.21 -20.74 6.20
CA TYR A 270 24.19 -19.61 5.28
C TYR A 270 24.76 -18.36 5.96
N TYR A 271 25.70 -17.71 5.29
CA TYR A 271 26.51 -16.64 5.84
C TYR A 271 27.14 -15.79 4.73
N THR A 272 27.68 -14.65 5.12
CA THR A 272 28.44 -13.74 4.25
C THR A 272 29.92 -14.14 4.23
N SER A 273 30.44 -14.39 3.04
CA SER A 273 31.84 -14.69 2.78
C SER A 273 32.71 -13.43 2.89
N ASN A 274 34.02 -13.63 3.04
CA ASN A 274 34.97 -12.51 3.19
C ASN A 274 35.01 -11.53 1.99
N ASP A 275 34.61 -11.97 0.80
CA ASP A 275 34.46 -11.13 -0.39
C ASP A 275 33.17 -10.28 -0.37
N GLY A 276 32.33 -10.42 0.65
CA GLY A 276 31.05 -9.72 0.78
C GLY A 276 29.87 -10.42 0.11
N SER A 277 30.09 -11.50 -0.64
CA SER A 277 29.00 -12.31 -1.19
C SER A 277 28.38 -13.17 -0.09
N ASN A 278 27.09 -13.51 -0.22
CA ASN A 278 26.47 -14.51 0.65
C ASN A 278 26.16 -15.79 -0.15
N ASN A 279 26.08 -16.92 0.56
CA ASN A 279 25.78 -18.22 -0.01
C ASN A 279 24.29 -18.60 0.10
N PHE A 280 23.39 -17.64 0.38
CA PHE A 280 21.96 -17.94 0.51
C PHE A 280 21.34 -18.27 -0.87
N PRO A 281 20.74 -19.46 -1.05
CA PRO A 281 20.31 -19.91 -2.37
C PRO A 281 19.00 -19.25 -2.80
N LYS A 282 18.90 -18.96 -4.10
CA LYS A 282 17.64 -18.51 -4.71
C LYS A 282 16.64 -19.67 -4.72
N ASN A 283 15.40 -19.37 -4.31
CA ASN A 283 14.27 -20.33 -4.28
C ASN A 283 14.44 -21.53 -3.32
N LEU A 284 15.07 -21.34 -2.16
CA LEU A 284 15.11 -22.39 -1.13
C LEU A 284 13.69 -22.70 -0.63
N SER A 285 13.26 -23.96 -0.65
CA SER A 285 11.93 -24.34 -0.16
C SER A 285 11.99 -24.87 1.26
N LEU A 286 11.03 -24.42 2.09
CA LEU A 286 10.69 -24.99 3.38
C LEU A 286 9.33 -25.67 3.32
N GLU A 287 9.26 -26.88 3.86
CA GLU A 287 8.01 -27.56 4.15
C GLU A 287 7.44 -27.06 5.48
N LYS A 288 6.12 -27.17 5.64
CA LYS A 288 5.46 -26.87 6.91
C LYS A 288 6.10 -27.70 8.05
N GLY A 289 6.53 -27.00 9.09
CA GLY A 289 7.12 -27.56 10.30
C GLY A 289 8.65 -27.53 10.32
N GLU A 290 9.29 -27.21 9.19
CA GLU A 290 10.74 -27.01 9.16
C GLU A 290 11.15 -25.67 9.77
N THR A 291 12.39 -25.58 10.22
CA THR A 291 12.89 -24.43 10.97
C THR A 291 14.00 -23.69 10.22
N LEU A 292 14.00 -22.37 10.38
CA LEU A 292 15.11 -21.47 10.08
C LEU A 292 15.68 -20.99 11.42
N THR A 293 16.97 -21.23 11.65
CA THR A 293 17.66 -20.83 12.88
C THR A 293 18.65 -19.72 12.58
N TRP A 294 18.54 -18.58 13.25
CA TRP A 294 19.58 -17.55 13.33
C TRP A 294 20.45 -17.79 14.56
N SER A 295 21.75 -17.58 14.43
CA SER A 295 22.70 -17.60 15.53
C SER A 295 23.82 -16.59 15.31
N SER A 296 24.09 -15.76 16.32
CA SER A 296 25.26 -14.89 16.37
C SER A 296 26.18 -15.24 17.53
N ASP A 297 27.46 -14.90 17.41
CA ASP A 297 28.48 -15.11 18.43
C ASP A 297 28.64 -13.88 19.35
N SER A 298 29.66 -13.88 20.21
CA SER A 298 29.87 -12.81 21.20
C SER A 298 30.60 -11.55 20.68
N VAL A 299 31.03 -11.51 19.42
CA VAL A 299 31.97 -10.50 18.93
C VAL A 299 31.63 -10.07 17.49
N ARG A 300 31.54 -8.74 17.29
CA ARG A 300 31.20 -8.08 16.01
C ARG A 300 29.76 -8.32 15.59
N VAL A 301 29.22 -7.29 14.95
CA VAL A 301 27.84 -7.22 14.51
C VAL A 301 27.83 -6.69 13.09
N ALA A 302 26.78 -7.00 12.36
CA ALA A 302 26.55 -6.51 11.00
C ALA A 302 25.06 -6.28 10.79
N GLU A 303 24.68 -5.88 9.59
CA GLU A 303 23.32 -5.44 9.23
C GLU A 303 22.26 -6.56 9.31
N GLY A 304 22.68 -7.82 9.47
CA GLY A 304 21.76 -8.93 9.77
C GLY A 304 21.07 -9.49 8.54
N TYR A 305 19.79 -9.81 8.67
CA TYR A 305 19.04 -10.46 7.59
C TYR A 305 17.57 -10.05 7.59
N LYS A 306 16.98 -10.07 6.40
CA LYS A 306 15.54 -10.12 6.22
C LYS A 306 15.20 -11.19 5.20
N ILE A 307 14.47 -12.22 5.64
CA ILE A 307 14.07 -13.35 4.78
C ILE A 307 12.56 -13.46 4.75
N CYS A 308 12.03 -13.44 3.54
CA CYS A 308 10.60 -13.52 3.29
C CYS A 308 10.22 -14.86 2.68
N GLY A 309 9.07 -15.39 3.11
CA GLY A 309 8.46 -16.57 2.54
C GLY A 309 7.38 -16.19 1.52
N ARG A 310 7.26 -16.98 0.46
CA ARG A 310 6.08 -17.00 -0.44
C ARG A 310 5.55 -18.41 -0.58
N LEU A 311 4.24 -18.58 -0.78
CA LEU A 311 3.67 -19.93 -0.91
C LEU A 311 4.24 -20.66 -2.12
N GLN A 312 4.59 -21.92 -1.91
CA GLN A 312 4.84 -22.85 -3.00
C GLN A 312 3.48 -23.20 -3.62
N THR A 313 3.13 -22.58 -4.76
CA THR A 313 1.91 -22.92 -5.48
C THR A 313 2.12 -24.25 -6.20
N ASP A 314 1.45 -25.30 -5.75
CA ASP A 314 1.36 -26.57 -6.48
C ASP A 314 0.54 -26.37 -7.77
N ALA A 315 1.18 -25.93 -8.83
CA ALA A 315 0.66 -26.05 -10.18
C ALA A 315 1.70 -26.80 -11.04
N PRO A 316 1.42 -28.05 -11.46
CA PRO A 316 2.16 -28.65 -12.55
C PRO A 316 1.85 -27.82 -13.80
N VAL A 317 2.89 -27.31 -14.46
CA VAL A 317 2.78 -26.74 -15.81
C VAL A 317 2.47 -27.90 -16.76
N GLU A 318 1.20 -28.25 -16.90
CA GLU A 318 0.75 -29.03 -18.05
C GLU A 318 0.70 -28.10 -19.27
N THR A 319 1.72 -28.25 -20.12
CA THR A 319 1.77 -27.69 -21.46
C THR A 319 0.53 -28.12 -22.24
N PRO A 320 -0.30 -27.21 -22.79
CA PRO A 320 -1.42 -27.60 -23.63
C PRO A 320 -0.92 -28.30 -24.91
N SER A 321 -1.32 -29.56 -25.08
CA SER A 321 -1.11 -30.33 -26.30
C SER A 321 -1.96 -29.76 -27.43
N ILE A 322 -1.30 -29.23 -28.47
CA ILE A 322 -1.95 -28.75 -29.68
C ILE A 322 -2.38 -29.96 -30.51
N SER A 323 -3.70 -30.11 -30.68
CA SER A 323 -4.32 -31.05 -31.61
C SER A 323 -3.94 -30.72 -33.07
N PRO A 324 -3.66 -31.69 -33.94
CA PRO A 324 -3.16 -31.40 -35.29
C PRO A 324 -4.23 -30.79 -36.19
N ALA A 325 -3.88 -29.65 -36.81
CA ALA A 325 -4.69 -28.97 -37.80
C ALA A 325 -4.77 -29.73 -39.15
N PRO A 326 -5.88 -29.61 -39.90
CA PRO A 326 -6.10 -30.36 -41.14
C PRO A 326 -5.32 -29.80 -42.34
N THR A 327 -5.10 -30.70 -43.28
CA THR A 327 -4.25 -30.65 -44.48
C THR A 327 -4.58 -29.53 -45.48
N ALA A 328 -3.53 -29.05 -46.13
CA ALA A 328 -3.43 -27.90 -47.02
C ALA A 328 -4.15 -27.99 -48.40
N SER A 329 -4.35 -26.80 -49.00
CA SER A 329 -4.46 -26.57 -50.46
C SER A 329 -3.86 -25.20 -50.83
N PRO A 330 -3.44 -24.98 -52.10
CA PRO A 330 -2.14 -24.38 -52.36
C PRO A 330 -2.11 -22.88 -52.74
N MET A 331 -0.99 -22.28 -52.31
CA MET A 331 -0.15 -21.22 -52.89
C MET A 331 -0.76 -20.10 -53.75
N VAL A 332 -0.53 -18.86 -53.28
CA VAL A 332 -0.10 -17.73 -54.12
C VAL A 332 1.14 -17.11 -53.50
N THR A 333 2.14 -16.89 -54.37
CA THR A 333 3.52 -16.47 -54.10
C THR A 333 3.64 -14.95 -53.97
N LEU A 334 4.24 -14.43 -52.89
CA LEU A 334 4.88 -13.11 -52.87
C LEU A 334 6.13 -13.06 -51.95
N VAL A 335 7.26 -12.82 -52.63
CA VAL A 335 8.52 -12.08 -52.33
C VAL A 335 8.99 -11.86 -50.86
N PRO A 336 10.29 -12.10 -50.55
CA PRO A 336 10.84 -12.04 -49.20
C PRO A 336 11.17 -10.62 -48.73
N THR A 337 10.83 -10.30 -47.48
CA THR A 337 11.38 -9.17 -46.74
C THR A 337 11.84 -9.60 -45.35
N THR A 338 12.90 -8.95 -44.93
CA THR A 338 13.87 -9.30 -43.90
C THR A 338 13.28 -9.41 -42.49
N ARG A 339 13.74 -10.44 -41.76
CA ARG A 339 13.51 -10.71 -40.34
C ARG A 339 14.17 -9.63 -39.47
N PRO A 340 13.44 -8.95 -38.57
CA PRO A 340 14.01 -8.42 -37.34
C PRO A 340 13.89 -9.48 -36.24
N THR A 341 14.88 -9.42 -35.37
CA THR A 341 15.11 -10.19 -34.16
C THR A 341 13.89 -10.12 -33.22
N ARG A 342 13.60 -11.22 -32.50
CA ARG A 342 12.56 -11.26 -31.45
C ARG A 342 12.93 -10.26 -30.35
N THR A 343 12.22 -9.14 -30.29
CA THR A 343 12.11 -8.35 -29.07
C THR A 343 10.89 -8.87 -28.31
N SER A 344 11.07 -9.17 -27.03
CA SER A 344 10.01 -9.55 -26.10
C SER A 344 8.88 -8.53 -26.12
N SER A 345 7.67 -8.96 -26.46
CA SER A 345 6.46 -8.15 -26.27
C SER A 345 6.26 -7.86 -24.78
N PRO A 346 5.92 -6.63 -24.38
CA PRO A 346 5.56 -6.34 -23.00
C PRO A 346 4.26 -7.09 -22.68
N THR A 347 4.30 -7.86 -21.61
CA THR A 347 3.13 -8.49 -21.01
C THR A 347 2.12 -7.40 -20.63
N ALA A 348 0.81 -7.66 -20.78
CA ALA A 348 -0.29 -6.71 -20.51
C ALA A 348 -0.37 -6.18 -19.04
N THR A 349 0.64 -6.46 -18.22
CA THR A 349 0.79 -6.10 -16.82
C THR A 349 1.82 -5.00 -16.57
N SER A 350 2.66 -4.62 -17.55
CA SER A 350 3.74 -3.63 -17.38
C SER A 350 3.23 -2.23 -17.02
N PHE A 351 3.92 -1.57 -16.08
CA PHE A 351 3.68 -0.18 -15.67
C PHE A 351 4.48 0.81 -16.52
N TRP A 352 5.51 0.33 -17.21
CA TRP A 352 6.45 1.13 -17.97
C TRP A 352 6.56 0.67 -19.42
N GLU A 353 6.87 1.61 -20.30
CA GLU A 353 7.30 1.39 -21.68
C GLU A 353 8.64 2.09 -21.89
N LEU A 354 9.61 1.40 -22.50
CA LEU A 354 10.91 1.99 -22.85
C LEU A 354 10.77 2.73 -24.19
N THR A 355 10.81 4.06 -24.15
CA THR A 355 10.50 4.93 -25.29
C THR A 355 11.74 5.26 -26.11
N THR A 356 12.89 5.48 -25.49
CA THR A 356 14.18 5.67 -26.17
C THR A 356 15.32 5.26 -25.24
N GLY A 357 16.20 4.35 -25.70
CA GLY A 357 17.42 3.98 -25.00
C GLY A 357 18.63 4.18 -25.90
N GLY A 358 19.44 5.19 -25.60
CA GLY A 358 20.72 5.45 -26.29
C GLY A 358 21.87 4.59 -25.76
N GLY A 359 21.68 3.92 -24.62
CA GLY A 359 22.59 2.96 -24.01
C GLY A 359 22.10 1.52 -24.16
N THR A 360 23.02 0.56 -24.17
CA THR A 360 22.73 -0.88 -24.32
C THR A 360 22.10 -1.54 -23.09
N ASN A 361 21.85 -0.78 -22.00
CA ASN A 361 21.59 -1.36 -20.69
C ASN A 361 20.22 -0.97 -20.08
N CYS A 362 19.42 -0.11 -20.71
CA CYS A 362 18.08 0.25 -20.21
C CYS A 362 17.13 -0.96 -20.13
N GLU A 363 16.66 -1.30 -18.93
CA GLU A 363 15.83 -2.48 -18.68
C GLU A 363 14.57 -2.16 -17.86
N ILE A 364 13.50 -2.90 -18.15
CA ILE A 364 12.29 -2.97 -17.31
C ILE A 364 12.35 -4.29 -16.55
N THR A 365 12.36 -4.22 -15.22
CA THR A 365 12.53 -5.36 -14.32
C THR A 365 11.27 -5.57 -13.45
N ASN A 366 11.31 -6.56 -12.56
CA ASN A 366 10.19 -6.95 -11.68
C ASN A 366 8.84 -7.05 -12.41
N GLU A 367 8.82 -7.87 -13.46
CA GLU A 367 7.61 -8.14 -14.27
C GLU A 367 6.92 -6.87 -14.83
N GLY A 368 7.66 -5.77 -14.98
CA GLY A 368 7.14 -4.52 -15.54
C GLY A 368 6.90 -3.41 -14.51
N SER A 369 7.21 -3.61 -13.23
CA SER A 369 7.02 -2.58 -12.19
C SER A 369 8.20 -1.64 -12.00
N CYS A 370 9.42 -2.04 -12.39
CA CYS A 370 10.64 -1.26 -12.14
C CYS A 370 11.36 -0.92 -13.45
N VAL A 371 12.11 0.19 -13.43
CA VAL A 371 12.96 0.63 -14.54
C VAL A 371 14.37 0.89 -14.02
N THR A 372 15.38 0.56 -14.81
CA THR A 372 16.81 0.70 -14.44
C THR A 372 17.65 1.01 -15.67
N ASP A 373 18.80 1.64 -15.47
CA ASP A 373 19.90 1.77 -16.44
C ASP A 373 20.64 0.43 -16.68
N GLY A 374 20.27 -0.65 -15.99
CA GLY A 374 20.79 -2.00 -16.18
C GLY A 374 21.79 -2.42 -15.10
N PRO A 375 22.33 -3.65 -15.17
CA PRO A 375 23.25 -4.13 -14.16
C PRO A 375 24.64 -3.50 -14.31
N GLY A 376 25.15 -2.91 -13.22
CA GLY A 376 26.53 -2.42 -13.12
C GLY A 376 26.62 -0.91 -12.91
N GLU A 377 27.75 -0.32 -13.28
CA GLU A 377 27.90 1.14 -13.35
C GLU A 377 27.31 1.66 -14.67
N TYR A 378 26.52 2.73 -14.62
CA TYR A 378 26.00 3.39 -15.82
C TYR A 378 27.14 3.93 -16.70
N GLY A 379 26.90 3.95 -18.00
CA GLY A 379 27.88 4.41 -18.99
C GLY A 379 27.94 5.93 -19.15
N ASN A 380 29.03 6.42 -19.74
CA ASN A 380 29.12 7.84 -20.14
C ASN A 380 28.05 8.18 -21.18
N SER A 381 27.30 9.28 -20.96
CA SER A 381 26.23 9.76 -21.86
C SER A 381 25.09 8.75 -22.08
N GLU A 382 24.85 7.89 -21.10
CA GLU A 382 23.69 7.00 -21.11
C GLU A 382 22.38 7.78 -20.95
N MET A 383 21.35 7.37 -21.69
CA MET A 383 20.03 7.98 -21.61
C MET A 383 18.97 6.90 -21.77
N CYS A 384 18.19 6.70 -20.71
CA CYS A 384 17.02 5.84 -20.69
C CYS A 384 15.77 6.70 -20.51
N VAL A 385 14.83 6.61 -21.44
CA VAL A 385 13.54 7.32 -21.38
C VAL A 385 12.43 6.28 -21.22
N TYR A 386 11.75 6.35 -20.08
CA TYR A 386 10.62 5.50 -19.75
C TYR A 386 9.33 6.30 -19.74
N THR A 387 8.30 5.77 -20.39
CA THR A 387 6.95 6.31 -20.32
C THR A 387 6.14 5.50 -19.31
N ALA A 388 5.59 6.18 -18.31
CA ALA A 388 4.62 5.58 -17.40
C ALA A 388 3.31 5.30 -18.17
N LEU A 389 2.83 4.06 -18.11
CA LEU A 389 1.62 3.64 -18.81
C LEU A 389 0.33 3.88 -17.99
N ARG A 390 0.47 4.38 -16.76
CA ARG A 390 -0.60 4.69 -15.81
C ARG A 390 -0.05 5.62 -14.72
N ASP A 391 -0.90 6.11 -13.82
CA ASP A 391 -0.46 6.93 -12.68
C ASP A 391 0.36 6.09 -11.70
N LEU A 392 1.54 6.60 -11.30
CA LEU A 392 2.49 5.89 -10.45
C LEU A 392 2.92 6.76 -9.27
N ILE A 393 3.19 6.12 -8.13
CA ILE A 393 4.03 6.65 -7.06
C ILE A 393 5.41 6.04 -7.25
N LEU A 394 6.45 6.87 -7.31
CA LEU A 394 7.82 6.42 -7.52
C LEU A 394 8.53 6.25 -6.18
N GLU A 395 9.14 5.09 -6.00
CA GLU A 395 10.01 4.78 -4.86
C GLU A 395 11.33 4.22 -5.39
N VAL A 396 12.43 4.51 -4.70
CA VAL A 396 13.75 3.96 -5.04
C VAL A 396 13.89 2.60 -4.38
N ASP A 397 14.04 1.55 -5.18
CA ASP A 397 14.32 0.20 -4.72
C ASP A 397 15.84 -0.01 -4.59
N GLY A 398 16.34 0.07 -3.35
CA GLY A 398 17.75 -0.14 -3.03
C GLY A 398 18.63 1.07 -3.33
N VAL A 399 19.21 1.14 -4.53
CA VAL A 399 20.33 2.04 -4.85
C VAL A 399 19.94 3.09 -5.88
N PHE A 400 20.14 4.37 -5.52
CA PHE A 400 20.13 5.49 -6.45
C PHE A 400 21.38 6.34 -6.26
N THR A 401 22.38 6.14 -7.12
CA THR A 401 23.66 6.84 -7.06
C THR A 401 24.03 7.41 -8.41
N THR A 402 24.32 8.71 -8.43
CA THR A 402 24.77 9.47 -9.61
C THR A 402 26.11 10.17 -9.32
N GLU A 403 26.79 10.68 -10.35
CA GLU A 403 28.07 11.36 -10.21
C GLU A 403 27.90 12.61 -9.32
N ALA A 404 28.85 12.79 -8.39
CA ALA A 404 28.86 13.95 -7.52
C ALA A 404 29.13 15.23 -8.34
N SER A 405 28.20 16.18 -8.32
CA SER A 405 28.39 17.47 -9.01
C SER A 405 29.18 18.47 -8.16
N ASN A 406 29.97 19.33 -8.83
CA ASN A 406 30.73 20.39 -8.18
C ASN A 406 29.96 21.74 -8.13
N GLY A 407 28.62 21.71 -8.17
CA GLY A 407 27.79 22.92 -8.23
C GLY A 407 26.30 22.62 -8.37
N ASN A 408 25.52 23.64 -8.73
CA ASN A 408 24.04 23.55 -8.84
C ASN A 408 23.53 22.77 -10.07
N ASP A 409 24.40 22.43 -11.02
CA ASP A 409 24.04 21.66 -12.20
C ASP A 409 24.56 20.21 -12.04
N PRO A 410 23.68 19.20 -11.95
CA PRO A 410 24.09 17.80 -11.86
C PRO A 410 24.65 17.30 -13.20
N TYR A 411 25.70 16.47 -13.16
CA TYR A 411 26.26 15.82 -14.36
C TYR A 411 25.36 14.67 -14.84
N ASP A 412 24.87 13.87 -13.89
CA ASP A 412 23.90 12.79 -14.12
C ASP A 412 22.64 13.04 -13.30
N TYR A 413 21.46 12.82 -13.89
CA TYR A 413 20.18 13.08 -13.24
C TYR A 413 19.05 12.23 -13.82
N ILE A 414 18.01 12.03 -13.01
CA ILE A 414 16.68 11.63 -13.48
C ILE A 414 15.83 12.90 -13.56
N GLU A 415 15.14 13.08 -14.69
CA GLU A 415 14.17 14.15 -14.88
C GLU A 415 12.78 13.56 -15.07
N ILE A 416 11.81 14.05 -14.30
CA ILE A 416 10.40 13.73 -14.51
C ILE A 416 9.82 14.83 -15.40
N ARG A 417 9.37 14.45 -16.60
CA ARG A 417 8.71 15.37 -17.53
C ARG A 417 7.23 15.05 -17.57
N ASN A 418 6.41 16.09 -17.51
CA ASN A 418 5.02 16.01 -17.93
C ASN A 418 4.99 16.30 -19.44
N GLU A 419 4.35 15.45 -20.23
CA GLU A 419 4.10 15.74 -21.65
C GLU A 419 3.15 16.93 -21.84
#